data_AF-A0A2X1AIG7-F1
#
_entry.id   AF-A0A2X1AIG7-F1
#
_cell.length_a   1.000
_cell.length_b   1.000
_cell.length_c   1.000
_cell.angle_alpha   90.00
_cell.angle_beta   90.00
_cell.angle_gamma   90.00
#
_symmetry.space_group_name_H-M   'P 1'
#
loop_
_entity.id
_entity.type
_entity.pdbx_description
1 polymer ?
#
loop_
_entity_poly.entity_id
_entity_poly.type
_entity_poly.pdbx_seq_one_letter_code
_entity_poly.pdbx_strand_id
1 'polypeptide(L)'
;MSRRYNYSTCLSFETGGEADYCEIDVTVSFAVAWGEPETGPTYACGGTPATDDLVEDIRVESIDGDPPTNRALEAMILDMLDGPTDFYTREMLAEAVAVEADEADEADEAEYHALLRRAEA
;
A
#
# COMPACT_ATOMS: atom_id res chain seq x y z
N MET A 1 8.87 7.26 12.30
CA MET A 1 8.39 7.45 10.92
C MET A 1 7.64 6.20 10.56
N SER A 2 6.42 6.32 10.05
CA SER A 2 5.66 5.17 9.56
C SER A 2 6.35 4.58 8.32
N ARG A 3 6.29 3.26 8.18
CA ARG A 3 6.81 2.56 7.00
C ARG A 3 6.12 3.06 5.73
N ARG A 4 6.87 3.15 4.63
CA ARG A 4 6.32 3.47 3.31
C ARG A 4 6.47 2.28 2.37
N TYR A 5 5.41 2.03 1.62
CA TYR A 5 5.37 1.03 0.56
C TYR A 5 5.34 1.72 -0.78
N ASN A 6 5.68 0.98 -1.84
CA ASN A 6 5.62 1.47 -3.21
C ASN A 6 4.59 0.65 -3.97
N TYR A 7 3.78 1.31 -4.79
CA TYR A 7 2.82 0.68 -5.68
C TYR A 7 2.95 1.29 -7.07
N SER A 8 3.03 0.45 -8.09
CA SER A 8 3.13 0.88 -9.48
C SER A 8 1.94 0.39 -10.28
N THR A 9 1.33 1.28 -11.05
CA THR A 9 0.13 0.97 -11.83
C THR A 9 0.05 1.82 -13.09
N CYS A 10 -0.66 1.32 -14.11
CA CYS A 10 -0.93 2.04 -15.36
C CYS A 10 -2.30 2.69 -15.26
N LEU A 11 -2.37 4.02 -15.28
CA LEU A 11 -3.62 4.77 -15.30
C LEU A 11 -4.04 5.07 -16.73
N SER A 12 -5.26 4.72 -17.10
CA SER A 12 -5.85 5.06 -18.39
C SER A 12 -6.87 6.19 -18.27
N PHE A 13 -6.65 7.29 -18.99
CA PHE A 13 -7.56 8.45 -19.01
C PHE A 13 -8.46 8.43 -20.25
N GLU A 14 -9.77 8.37 -20.07
CA GLU A 14 -10.71 8.67 -21.16
C GLU A 14 -10.69 10.18 -21.43
N THR A 15 -10.08 10.60 -22.55
CA THR A 15 -10.11 12.00 -22.98
C THR A 15 -11.16 12.18 -24.08
N GLY A 16 -12.31 12.77 -23.73
CA GLY A 16 -13.14 13.50 -24.69
C GLY A 16 -13.83 12.72 -25.82
N GLY A 17 -14.14 11.43 -25.65
CA GLY A 17 -15.00 10.69 -26.58
C GLY A 17 -14.32 10.17 -27.85
N GLU A 18 -12.99 10.26 -27.96
CA GLU A 18 -12.18 9.46 -28.88
C GLU A 18 -11.34 8.45 -28.09
N ALA A 19 -11.16 7.25 -28.65
CA ALA A 19 -10.47 6.13 -28.02
C ALA A 19 -8.94 6.27 -28.03
N ASP A 20 -8.43 7.42 -27.59
CA ASP A 20 -7.01 7.59 -27.27
C ASP A 20 -6.82 7.26 -25.79
N TYR A 21 -6.58 5.98 -25.51
CA TYR A 21 -6.14 5.50 -24.21
C TYR A 21 -4.73 6.04 -23.97
N CYS A 22 -4.61 7.18 -23.28
CA CYS A 22 -3.32 7.59 -22.74
C CYS A 22 -3.09 6.77 -21.47
N GLU A 23 -2.28 5.71 -21.60
CA GLU A 23 -1.77 4.92 -20.49
C GLU A 23 -0.58 5.66 -19.89
N ILE A 24 -0.67 6.01 -18.61
CA ILE A 24 0.40 6.66 -17.86
C ILE A 24 0.89 5.70 -16.79
N ASP A 25 2.17 5.38 -16.80
CA ASP A 25 2.81 4.58 -15.77
C ASP A 25 3.05 5.43 -14.53
N VAL A 26 2.47 5.06 -13.40
CA VAL A 26 2.60 5.81 -12.16
C VAL A 26 3.17 4.92 -11.08
N THR A 27 4.21 5.40 -10.42
CA THR A 27 4.69 4.82 -9.15
C THR A 27 4.39 5.79 -8.03
N VAL A 28 3.72 5.29 -7.00
CA VAL A 28 3.43 6.05 -5.78
C VAL A 28 4.05 5.39 -4.56
N SER A 29 4.40 6.22 -3.60
CA SER A 29 4.72 5.78 -2.25
C SER A 29 3.58 6.13 -1.29
N PHE A 30 3.24 5.25 -0.36
CA PHE A 30 2.15 5.46 0.59
C PHE A 30 2.50 4.85 1.96
N ALA A 31 1.80 5.30 3.00
CA ALA A 31 1.84 4.70 4.33
C ALA A 31 0.56 3.91 4.58
N VAL A 32 0.62 2.93 5.48
CA VAL A 32 -0.56 2.18 5.94
C VAL A 32 -0.73 2.40 7.42
N ALA A 33 -1.91 2.85 7.82
CA ALA A 33 -2.40 2.77 9.19
C ALA A 33 -3.12 1.42 9.34
N TRP A 34 -2.40 0.43 9.84
CA TRP A 34 -2.95 -0.90 10.10
C TRP A 34 -4.04 -0.83 11.16
N GLY A 35 -5.18 -1.41 10.84
CA GLY A 35 -6.32 -1.56 11.71
C GLY A 35 -6.03 -2.50 12.88
N GLU A 36 -6.88 -2.40 13.90
CA GLU A 36 -6.83 -3.27 15.07
C GLU A 36 -7.88 -4.37 14.92
N PRO A 37 -7.54 -5.62 15.27
CA PRO A 37 -8.51 -6.69 15.27
C PRO A 37 -9.60 -6.45 16.31
N GLU A 38 -10.77 -7.03 16.08
CA GLU A 38 -11.87 -7.00 17.06
C GLU A 38 -11.39 -7.55 18.41
N THR A 39 -11.67 -6.81 19.48
CA THR A 39 -11.45 -7.31 20.84
C THR A 39 -12.76 -7.85 21.40
N GLY A 40 -12.75 -9.12 21.80
CA GLY A 40 -13.91 -9.77 22.39
C GLY A 40 -14.33 -9.11 23.72
N PRO A 41 -15.59 -9.30 24.14
CA PRO A 41 -16.09 -8.74 25.40
C PRO A 41 -15.31 -9.31 26.59
N THR A 42 -14.99 -8.44 27.54
CA THR A 42 -14.41 -8.81 28.83
C THR A 42 -15.41 -8.52 29.96
N TYR A 43 -15.10 -8.96 31.18
CA TYR A 43 -15.93 -8.60 32.35
C TYR A 43 -16.00 -7.09 32.61
N ALA A 44 -15.02 -6.31 32.11
CA ALA A 44 -14.92 -4.87 32.37
C ALA A 44 -15.42 -4.00 31.21
N CYS A 45 -15.48 -4.53 29.98
CA CYS A 45 -15.91 -3.79 28.80
C CYS A 45 -16.59 -4.71 27.77
N GLY A 46 -17.49 -4.14 26.96
CA GLY A 46 -18.24 -4.88 25.94
C GLY A 46 -17.45 -5.31 24.70
N GLY A 47 -16.12 -5.17 24.71
CA GLY A 47 -15.26 -5.35 23.54
C GLY A 47 -15.19 -4.11 22.64
N THR A 48 -14.35 -4.17 21.62
CA THR A 48 -14.24 -3.14 20.57
C THR A 48 -14.31 -3.81 19.20
N PRO A 49 -15.06 -3.24 18.23
CA PRO A 49 -15.08 -3.75 16.86
C PRO A 49 -13.69 -3.64 16.24
N ALA A 50 -13.44 -4.44 15.19
CA ALA A 50 -12.25 -4.26 14.36
C ALA A 50 -12.26 -2.88 13.69
N THR A 51 -11.07 -2.30 13.51
CA THR A 51 -10.88 -1.12 12.65
C THR A 51 -10.25 -1.57 11.34
N ASP A 52 -10.66 -0.91 10.25
CA ASP A 52 -10.17 -1.22 8.91
C ASP A 52 -8.75 -0.65 8.70
N ASP A 53 -8.00 -1.28 7.81
CA ASP A 53 -6.71 -0.76 7.34
C ASP A 53 -6.94 0.45 6.43
N LEU A 54 -6.13 1.51 6.62
CA LEU A 54 -6.25 2.75 5.86
C LEU A 54 -4.93 3.09 5.17
N VAL A 55 -5.02 3.47 3.89
CA VAL A 55 -3.91 4.07 3.16
C VAL A 55 -3.83 5.55 3.51
N GLU A 56 -2.64 6.03 3.82
CA GLU A 56 -2.38 7.42 4.18
C GLU A 56 -1.15 7.98 3.44
N ASP A 57 -1.07 9.31 3.34
CA ASP A 57 0.12 10.04 2.87
C ASP A 57 0.65 9.52 1.51
N ILE A 58 -0.27 9.36 0.54
CA ILE A 58 0.05 8.97 -0.84
C ILE A 58 0.87 10.08 -1.51
N ARG A 59 1.97 9.70 -2.16
CA ARG A 59 2.87 10.59 -2.89
C ARG A 59 3.24 9.98 -4.22
N VAL A 60 3.25 10.79 -5.27
CA VAL A 60 3.73 10.37 -6.58
C VAL A 60 5.26 10.43 -6.58
N GLU A 61 5.91 9.32 -6.92
CA GLU A 61 7.37 9.22 -7.03
C GLU A 61 7.83 9.37 -8.48
N SER A 62 7.09 8.77 -9.42
CA SER A 62 7.37 8.89 -10.86
C SER A 62 6.12 8.79 -11.72
N ILE A 63 6.19 9.44 -12.88
CA ILE A 63 5.20 9.42 -13.95
C ILE A 63 5.97 9.08 -15.24
N ASP A 64 5.62 7.99 -15.91
CA ASP A 64 6.31 7.44 -17.09
C ASP A 64 7.83 7.23 -16.87
N GLY A 65 8.20 6.89 -15.63
CA GLY A 65 9.59 6.70 -15.21
C GLY A 65 10.38 8.00 -14.95
N ASP A 66 9.76 9.16 -15.18
CA ASP A 66 10.34 10.48 -14.91
C ASP A 66 9.81 11.06 -13.57
N PRO A 67 10.57 11.95 -12.92
CA PRO A 67 10.09 12.60 -11.70
C PRO A 67 8.87 13.49 -11.98
N PRO A 68 7.89 13.59 -11.06
CA PRO A 68 6.66 14.35 -11.26
C PRO A 68 6.94 15.85 -11.32
N THR A 69 7.22 16.37 -12.50
CA THR A 69 7.46 17.81 -12.70
C THR A 69 6.17 18.60 -12.97
N ASN A 70 5.11 17.92 -13.43
CA ASN A 70 3.83 18.53 -13.73
C ASN A 70 2.87 18.43 -12.52
N ARG A 71 2.76 19.51 -11.75
CA ARG A 71 1.90 19.58 -10.56
C ARG A 71 0.41 19.38 -10.85
N ALA A 72 -0.08 19.77 -12.03
CA ALA A 72 -1.48 19.60 -12.38
C ALA A 72 -1.79 18.12 -12.66
N LEU A 73 -0.88 17.44 -13.36
CA LEU A 73 -0.99 15.99 -13.61
C LEU A 73 -0.85 15.20 -12.31
N GLU A 74 0.12 15.55 -11.46
CA GLU A 74 0.30 14.95 -10.13
C GLU A 74 -0.98 15.05 -9.28
N ALA A 75 -1.60 16.23 -9.22
CA ALA A 75 -2.84 16.41 -8.47
C ALA A 75 -4.00 15.59 -9.03
N MET A 76 -4.11 15.47 -10.36
CA MET A 76 -5.12 14.66 -11.03
C MET A 76 -4.93 13.16 -10.76
N ILE A 77 -3.69 12.69 -10.76
CA ILE A 77 -3.33 11.31 -10.41
C ILE A 77 -3.71 11.03 -8.96
N LEU A 78 -3.36 11.92 -8.03
CA LEU A 78 -3.70 11.75 -6.62
C LEU A 78 -5.22 11.72 -6.39
N ASP A 79 -5.98 12.59 -7.05
CA ASP A 79 -7.46 12.57 -6.98
C ASP A 79 -8.06 11.29 -7.56
N MET A 80 -7.42 10.70 -8.58
CA MET A 80 -7.86 9.42 -9.14
C MET A 80 -7.53 8.23 -8.22
N LEU A 81 -6.39 8.25 -7.55
CA LEU A 81 -5.97 7.22 -6.59
C LEU A 81 -6.77 7.28 -5.29
N ASP A 82 -7.09 8.49 -4.81
CA ASP A 82 -7.92 8.78 -3.64
C ASP A 82 -9.43 8.91 -4.01
N GLY A 83 -9.77 8.52 -5.23
CA GLY A 83 -11.11 8.68 -5.78
C GLY A 83 -12.17 7.81 -5.08
N PRO A 84 -13.46 8.01 -5.39
CA PRO A 84 -14.58 7.31 -4.73
C PRO A 84 -14.64 5.80 -5.02
N THR A 85 -13.84 5.32 -5.96
CA THR A 85 -13.64 3.91 -6.22
C THR A 85 -12.45 3.45 -5.39
N ASP A 86 -12.70 2.79 -4.25
CA ASP A 86 -11.68 2.21 -3.34
C ASP A 86 -10.77 1.14 -4.00
N PHE A 87 -10.78 1.04 -5.33
CA PHE A 87 -10.02 0.08 -6.11
C PHE A 87 -8.52 0.24 -5.88
N TYR A 88 -7.95 1.43 -6.12
CA TYR A 88 -6.50 1.65 -5.97
C TYR A 88 -6.06 1.54 -4.51
N THR A 89 -6.86 2.04 -3.58
CA THR A 89 -6.64 1.88 -2.14
C THR A 89 -6.53 0.40 -1.74
N ARG A 90 -7.43 -0.45 -2.25
CA ARG A 90 -7.42 -1.88 -1.97
C ARG A 90 -6.20 -2.58 -2.58
N GLU A 91 -5.82 -2.23 -3.81
CA GLU A 91 -4.61 -2.78 -4.43
C GLU A 91 -3.35 -2.36 -3.68
N MET A 92 -3.26 -1.10 -3.23
CA MET A 92 -2.16 -0.62 -2.38
C MET A 92 -2.10 -1.40 -1.05
N LEU A 93 -3.24 -1.63 -0.39
CA LEU A 93 -3.27 -2.44 0.83
C LEU A 93 -2.82 -3.87 0.58
N ALA A 94 -3.26 -4.49 -0.53
CA ALA A 94 -2.85 -5.84 -0.90
C ALA A 94 -1.33 -5.94 -1.12
N GLU A 95 -0.74 -4.95 -1.78
CA GLU A 95 0.71 -4.87 -1.99
C GLU A 95 1.46 -4.73 -0.65
N ALA A 96 0.97 -3.88 0.25
CA ALA A 96 1.56 -3.72 1.58
C ALA A 96 1.49 -5.02 2.40
N VAL A 97 0.38 -5.75 2.33
CA VAL A 97 0.22 -7.06 3.00
C VAL A 97 1.20 -8.09 2.43
N ALA A 98 1.38 -8.13 1.11
CA ALA A 98 2.33 -9.04 0.48
C ALA A 98 3.76 -8.78 0.95
N VAL A 99 4.16 -7.50 1.01
CA VAL A 99 5.48 -7.10 1.52
C VAL A 99 5.70 -7.52 2.98
N GLU A 100 4.70 -7.31 3.85
CA GLU A 100 4.82 -7.72 5.26
C GLU A 100 4.87 -9.24 5.42
N ALA A 101 4.15 -10.00 4.59
CA ALA A 101 4.18 -11.45 4.60
C ALA A 101 5.54 -11.99 4.14
N ASP A 102 6.10 -11.46 3.05
CA ASP A 102 7.41 -11.87 2.54
C ASP A 102 8.52 -11.63 3.59
N GLU A 103 8.46 -10.50 4.30
CA GLU A 103 9.44 -10.20 5.35
C GLU A 103 9.28 -11.05 6.61
N ALA A 104 8.04 -11.41 6.98
CA ALA A 104 7.79 -12.33 8.08
C ALA A 104 8.37 -13.72 7.76
N ASP A 105 8.16 -14.21 6.54
CA ASP A 105 8.70 -15.48 6.07
C ASP A 105 10.24 -15.46 6.06
N GLU A 106 10.87 -14.38 5.57
CA GLU A 106 12.33 -14.19 5.62
C GLU A 106 12.88 -14.15 7.05
N ALA A 107 12.17 -13.50 7.97
CA ALA A 107 12.56 -13.42 9.38
C ALA A 107 12.51 -14.80 10.07
N ASP A 108 11.46 -15.57 9.81
CA ASP A 108 11.29 -16.93 10.34
C ASP A 108 12.40 -17.86 9.80
N GLU A 109 12.75 -17.78 8.52
CA GLU A 109 13.85 -18.54 7.93
C GLU A 109 15.21 -18.14 8.55
N ALA A 110 15.44 -16.85 8.77
CA ALA A 110 16.65 -16.35 9.41
C ALA A 110 16.78 -16.85 10.86
N GLU A 111 15.69 -16.87 11.63
CA GLU A 111 15.66 -17.40 13.00
C GLU A 111 15.99 -18.90 13.02
N TYR A 112 15.38 -19.68 12.12
CA TYR A 112 15.67 -21.11 11.98
C TYR A 112 17.16 -21.37 11.72
N HIS A 113 17.77 -20.64 10.79
CA HIS A 113 19.19 -20.77 10.48
C HIS A 113 20.11 -20.30 11.63
N ALA A 114 19.68 -19.33 12.43
CA ALA A 114 20.43 -18.91 13.61
C ALA A 114 20.40 -19.99 14.71
N LEU A 115 19.26 -20.65 14.91
CA LEU A 115 19.12 -21.75 15.87
C LEU A 115 19.96 -22.97 15.47
N LEU A 116 19.98 -23.33 14.19
CA LEU A 116 20.85 -24.41 13.69
C LEU A 116 22.33 -24.10 13.96
N ARG A 117 22.79 -22.90 13.63
CA ARG A 117 24.17 -22.47 13.89
C ARG A 117 24.54 -22.50 15.38
N ARG A 118 23.59 -22.22 16.27
CA ARG A 118 23.79 -22.32 17.73
C ARG A 118 23.83 -23.76 18.23
N ALA A 119 23.12 -24.68 17.58
CA ALA A 119 23.12 -26.09 17.97
C ALA A 119 24.40 -26.84 17.56
N GLU A 120 25.13 -26.32 16.57
CA GLU A 120 26.39 -26.89 16.07
C GLU A 120 27.65 -26.35 16.77
N ALA A 121 27.51 -25.36 17.67
CA ALA A 121 28.58 -24.72 18.42
C ALA A 121 28.66 -25.21 19.88
#